data_AF-A0A2G5ZAF0-F1
#
_entry.id   AF-A0A2G5ZAF0-F1
#
_cell.length_a   1.000
_cell.length_b   1.000
_cell.length_c   1.000
_cell.angle_alpha   90.00
_cell.angle_beta   90.00
_cell.angle_gamma   90.00
#
_symmetry.space_group_name_H-M   'P 1'
#
loop_
_entity.id
_entity.type
_entity.pdbx_description
1 polymer ?
#
loop_
_entity_poly.entity_id
_entity_poly.type
_entity_poly.pdbx_seq_one_letter_code
_entity_poly.pdbx_strand_id
1 'polypeptide(L)'
;MKTRHLIMLSLGGVIGTGLFFNTGYIISTTGAAGTLLAYLIGALVVWLVMQCLGELSVAMPETGAFHVYAARYLGPATGYTVAWLYWLTWTVALGSSFTAAGFCMQYWFPQV
;
A
#
# COMPACT_ATOMS: atom_id res chain seq x y z
N MET A 1 -18.39 -9.92 -11.43
CA MET A 1 -17.16 -10.50 -10.85
C MET A 1 -17.53 -11.48 -9.74
N LYS A 2 -16.78 -12.58 -9.56
CA LYS A 2 -16.99 -13.50 -8.43
C LYS A 2 -16.14 -13.06 -7.24
N THR A 3 -16.54 -13.35 -6.01
CA THR A 3 -15.81 -13.02 -4.76
C THR A 3 -14.33 -13.40 -4.82
N ARG A 4 -14.03 -14.56 -5.41
CA ARG A 4 -12.64 -15.02 -5.60
C ARG A 4 -11.77 -14.07 -6.43
N HIS A 5 -12.33 -13.42 -7.45
CA HIS A 5 -11.58 -12.47 -8.28
C HIS A 5 -11.28 -11.18 -7.51
N LEU A 6 -12.20 -10.74 -6.64
CA LEU A 6 -11.99 -9.58 -5.76
C LEU A 6 -10.90 -9.87 -4.74
N ILE A 7 -10.92 -11.06 -4.11
CA ILE A 7 -9.89 -11.48 -3.16
C ILE A 7 -8.51 -11.60 -3.83
N MET A 8 -8.46 -12.18 -5.03
CA MET A 8 -7.20 -12.29 -5.78
C MET A 8 -6.65 -10.90 -6.15
N LEU A 9 -7.51 -9.96 -6.56
CA LEU A 9 -7.11 -8.59 -6.85
C LEU A 9 -6.56 -7.89 -5.59
N SER A 10 -7.24 -8.03 -4.45
CA SER A 10 -6.77 -7.41 -3.20
C SER A 10 -5.45 -8.01 -2.70
N LEU A 11 -5.29 -9.34 -2.80
CA LEU A 11 -4.03 -9.99 -2.41
C LEU A 11 -2.88 -9.58 -3.32
N GLY A 12 -3.11 -9.52 -4.63
CA GLY A 12 -2.12 -9.07 -5.61
C GLY A 12 -1.71 -7.61 -5.42
N GLY A 13 -2.61 -6.75 -4.93
CA GLY A 13 -2.30 -5.36 -4.62
C GLY A 13 -1.55 -5.16 -3.30
N VAL A 14 -1.80 -6.00 -2.29
CA VAL A 14 -1.21 -5.86 -0.94
C VAL A 14 0.16 -6.52 -0.82
N ILE A 15 0.37 -7.67 -1.47
CA ILE A 15 1.65 -8.39 -1.41
C ILE A 15 2.62 -7.76 -2.41
N GLY A 16 3.31 -6.72 -1.96
CA GLY A 16 4.26 -5.95 -2.76
C GLY A 16 5.73 -6.31 -2.55
N THR A 17 6.59 -5.66 -3.33
CA THR A 17 8.06 -5.80 -3.27
C THR A 17 8.62 -5.46 -1.90
N GLY A 18 8.00 -4.53 -1.16
CA GLY A 18 8.40 -4.15 0.19
C GLY A 18 8.44 -5.33 1.17
N LEU A 19 7.51 -6.28 1.06
CA LEU A 19 7.50 -7.44 1.96
C LEU A 19 8.65 -8.42 1.70
N PHE A 20 9.15 -8.51 0.46
CA PHE A 20 10.21 -9.47 0.13
C PHE A 20 11.60 -8.84 0.09
N PHE A 21 11.73 -7.66 -0.53
CA PHE A 21 13.01 -6.96 -0.69
C PHE A 21 13.38 -6.13 0.53
N ASN A 22 12.43 -5.48 1.20
CA ASN A 22 12.74 -4.58 2.32
C ASN A 22 12.83 -5.32 3.66
N THR A 23 12.10 -6.43 3.84
CA THR A 23 12.08 -7.17 5.11
C THR A 23 13.47 -7.65 5.53
N GLY A 24 14.29 -8.15 4.60
CA GLY A 24 15.65 -8.59 4.91
C GLY A 24 16.53 -7.46 5.47
N TYR A 25 16.40 -6.26 4.91
CA TYR A 25 17.09 -5.05 5.39
C TYR A 25 16.57 -4.60 6.77
N ILE A 26 15.27 -4.66 7.00
CA ILE A 26 14.68 -4.27 8.30
C ILE A 26 15.10 -5.26 9.40
N ILE A 27 15.15 -6.56 9.10
CA ILE A 27 15.59 -7.59 10.05
C ILE A 27 17.07 -7.42 10.38
N SER A 28 17.93 -7.16 9.39
CA SER A 28 19.37 -7.00 9.64
C SER A 28 19.71 -5.75 10.46
N THR A 29 18.91 -4.70 10.33
CA THR A 29 19.13 -3.41 11.03
C THR A 29 18.47 -3.36 12.42
N THR A 30 17.25 -3.88 12.55
CA THR A 30 16.41 -3.73 13.75
C THR A 30 16.30 -5.02 14.58
N GLY A 31 16.71 -6.16 14.01
CA GLY A 31 16.54 -7.48 14.59
C GLY A 31 15.13 -8.06 14.41
N ALA A 32 15.01 -9.38 14.51
CA ALA A 32 13.78 -10.10 14.19
C ALA A 32 12.56 -9.68 15.04
N ALA A 33 12.75 -9.49 16.35
CA ALA A 33 11.67 -9.08 17.24
C ALA A 33 11.19 -7.65 16.95
N GLY A 34 12.12 -6.73 16.65
CA GLY A 34 11.80 -5.34 16.32
C GLY A 34 11.05 -5.22 14.99
N THR A 35 11.44 -6.00 13.98
CA THR A 35 10.71 -6.06 12.70
C THR A 35 9.28 -6.54 12.87
N LEU A 36 9.07 -7.62 13.64
CA LEU A 36 7.73 -8.17 13.87
C LEU A 36 6.83 -7.14 14.57
N LEU A 37 7.35 -6.46 15.60
CA LEU A 37 6.60 -5.43 16.31
C LEU A 37 6.24 -4.26 15.39
N ALA A 38 7.18 -3.79 14.57
CA ALA A 38 6.93 -2.72 13.61
C ALA A 38 5.83 -3.08 12.60
N TYR A 39 5.85 -4.32 12.07
CA TYR A 39 4.80 -4.80 11.18
C TYR A 39 3.45 -5.00 11.86
N LEU A 40 3.41 -5.45 13.11
CA LEU A 40 2.15 -5.56 13.86
C LEU A 40 1.52 -4.18 14.08
N ILE A 41 2.32 -3.19 14.48
CA ILE A 41 1.83 -1.82 14.67
C ILE A 41 1.34 -1.23 13.34
N GLY A 42 2.13 -1.39 12.28
CA GLY A 42 1.73 -0.92 10.94
C GLY A 42 0.44 -1.59 10.45
N ALA A 43 0.32 -2.91 10.61
CA ALA A 43 -0.86 -3.66 10.25
C ALA A 43 -2.10 -3.22 11.05
N LEU A 44 -1.95 -2.95 12.35
CA LEU A 44 -3.02 -2.44 13.20
C LEU A 44 -3.53 -1.09 12.71
N VAL A 45 -2.63 -0.15 12.40
CA VAL A 45 -3.00 1.18 11.90
C VAL A 45 -3.73 1.07 10.57
N VAL A 46 -3.19 0.30 9.62
CA VAL A 46 -3.83 0.11 8.30
C VAL A 46 -5.19 -0.57 8.45
N TRP A 47 -5.31 -1.55 9.34
CA TRP A 47 -6.58 -2.23 9.61
C TRP A 47 -7.64 -1.25 10.11
N LEU A 48 -7.31 -0.39 11.08
CA LEU A 48 -8.22 0.64 11.59
C LEU A 48 -8.66 1.61 10.48
N VAL A 49 -7.73 2.07 9.64
CA VAL A 49 -8.04 2.95 8.51
C VAL A 49 -9.00 2.27 7.53
N MET A 50 -8.79 0.99 7.21
CA MET A 50 -9.65 0.23 6.31
C MET A 50 -11.04 -0.01 6.87
N GLN A 51 -11.18 -0.18 8.20
CA GLN A 51 -12.50 -0.26 8.85
C GLN A 51 -13.28 1.05 8.68
N CYS A 52 -12.67 2.19 9.02
CA CYS A 52 -13.30 3.49 8.86
C CYS A 52 -13.67 3.80 7.40
N LEU A 53 -12.77 3.46 6.46
CA LEU A 53 -13.04 3.64 5.04
C LEU A 53 -14.17 2.73 4.54
N GLY A 54 -14.26 1.50 5.06
CA GLY A 54 -15.34 0.57 4.75
C GLY A 54 -16.70 1.12 5.19
N GLU A 55 -16.80 1.62 6.41
CA GLU A 55 -18.03 2.25 6.94
C GLU A 55 -18.45 3.46 6.10
N LEU A 56 -17.49 4.34 5.77
CA LEU A 56 -17.74 5.51 4.90
C LEU A 56 -18.22 5.11 3.50
N SER A 57 -17.64 4.05 2.94
CA SER A 57 -17.99 3.56 1.60
C SER A 57 -19.38 2.95 1.53
N VAL A 58 -19.85 2.35 2.63
CA VAL A 58 -21.23 1.86 2.74
C VAL A 58 -22.20 3.02 2.98
N ALA A 59 -21.81 3.99 3.81
CA ALA A 59 -22.65 5.14 4.15
C ALA A 59 -22.86 6.11 2.97
N MET A 60 -21.86 6.29 2.11
CA MET A 60 -21.95 7.13 0.91
C MET A 60 -21.33 6.40 -0.28
N PRO A 61 -22.15 5.68 -1.07
CA PRO A 61 -21.69 4.99 -2.26
C PRO A 61 -21.51 5.98 -3.43
N GLU A 62 -20.67 6.99 -3.25
CA GLU A 62 -20.31 7.92 -4.32
C GLU A 62 -19.17 7.34 -5.17
N THR A 63 -19.25 7.54 -6.48
CA THR A 63 -18.20 7.15 -7.40
C THR A 63 -16.99 8.07 -7.22
N GLY A 64 -15.98 7.61 -6.49
CA GLY A 64 -14.74 8.34 -6.26
C GLY A 64 -13.78 7.62 -5.32
N ALA A 65 -12.53 8.07 -5.27
CA ALA A 65 -11.54 7.61 -4.28
C ALA A 65 -11.64 8.42 -2.98
N PHE A 66 -10.88 8.06 -1.95
CA PHE A 66 -10.98 8.65 -0.59
C PHE A 66 -10.74 10.16 -0.52
N HIS A 67 -10.16 10.76 -1.55
CA HIS A 67 -10.07 12.22 -1.70
C HIS A 67 -11.44 12.91 -1.76
N VAL A 68 -12.51 12.23 -2.22
CA VAL A 68 -13.88 12.76 -2.24
C VAL A 68 -14.41 12.92 -0.82
N TYR A 69 -14.19 11.92 0.04
CA TYR A 69 -14.54 12.01 1.45
C TYR A 69 -13.73 13.11 2.15
N ALA A 70 -12.44 13.23 1.86
CA ALA A 70 -11.60 14.30 2.39
C ALA A 70 -12.06 15.69 1.93
N ALA A 71 -12.40 15.85 0.65
CA ALA A 71 -12.93 17.10 0.10
C ALA A 71 -14.22 17.53 0.78
N ARG A 72 -15.12 16.57 1.06
CA ARG A 72 -16.45 16.83 1.62
C ARG A 72 -16.42 17.14 3.13
N TYR A 73 -15.61 16.43 3.91
CA TYR A 73 -15.61 16.56 5.37
C TYR A 73 -14.54 17.50 5.92
N LEU A 74 -13.40 17.63 5.24
CA LEU A 74 -12.27 18.47 5.70
C LEU A 74 -12.11 19.73 4.85
N GLY A 75 -12.56 19.69 3.60
CA GLY A 75 -12.60 20.82 2.69
C GLY A 75 -11.85 20.57 1.38
N PRO A 76 -12.08 21.42 0.35
CA PRO A 76 -11.59 21.18 -1.01
C PRO A 76 -10.06 21.09 -1.12
N ALA A 77 -9.33 21.90 -0.35
CA ALA A 77 -7.87 21.89 -0.34
C ALA A 77 -7.32 20.54 0.15
N THR A 78 -7.89 20.01 1.22
CA THR A 78 -7.49 18.70 1.79
C THR A 78 -7.78 17.58 0.81
N GLY A 79 -8.93 17.62 0.13
CA GLY A 79 -9.25 16.67 -0.95
C GLY A 79 -8.20 16.67 -2.06
N TYR A 80 -7.81 17.86 -2.54
CA TYR A 80 -6.77 18.00 -3.56
C TYR A 80 -5.42 17.44 -3.10
N THR A 81 -4.99 17.76 -1.88
CA THR A 81 -3.74 17.24 -1.31
C THR A 81 -3.78 15.72 -1.19
N VAL A 82 -4.86 15.13 -0.70
CA VAL A 82 -5.02 13.67 -0.59
C VAL A 82 -4.97 13.01 -1.96
N ALA A 83 -5.59 13.59 -2.98
CA ALA A 83 -5.54 13.06 -4.34
C ALA A 83 -4.10 12.99 -4.87
N TRP A 84 -3.31 14.06 -4.68
CA TRP A 84 -1.91 14.10 -5.09
C TRP A 84 -1.01 13.15 -4.29
N LEU A 85 -1.15 13.11 -2.97
CA LEU A 85 -0.39 12.18 -2.12
C LEU A 85 -0.69 10.73 -2.47
N TYR A 86 -1.96 10.42 -2.77
CA TYR A 86 -2.35 9.08 -3.20
C TYR A 86 -1.73 8.72 -4.54
N TRP A 87 -1.80 9.62 -5.52
CA TRP A 87 -1.17 9.40 -6.82
C TRP A 87 0.35 9.21 -6.69
N LEU A 88 1.03 10.05 -5.89
CA LEU A 88 2.47 9.93 -5.63
C LEU A 88 2.82 8.59 -4.97
N THR A 89 2.00 8.12 -4.03
CA THR A 89 2.21 6.83 -3.36
C THR A 89 2.25 5.69 -4.36
N TRP A 90 1.32 5.68 -5.33
CA TRP A 90 1.30 4.66 -6.38
C TRP A 90 2.43 4.81 -7.39
N THR A 91 2.79 6.05 -7.77
CA THR A 91 3.93 6.31 -8.65
C THR A 91 5.24 5.80 -8.03
N VAL A 92 5.46 6.05 -6.74
CA VAL A 92 6.65 5.54 -6.01
C VAL A 92 6.60 4.02 -5.87
N ALA A 93 5.45 3.43 -5.56
CA ALA A 93 5.29 1.97 -5.48
C ALA A 93 5.61 1.27 -6.81
N LEU A 94 5.20 1.88 -7.93
CA LEU A 94 5.51 1.40 -9.28
C LEU A 94 7.02 1.49 -9.55
N GLY A 95 7.65 2.62 -9.22
CA GLY A 95 9.11 2.76 -9.30
C GLY A 95 9.86 1.70 -8.49
N SER A 96 9.44 1.45 -7.25
CA SER A 96 9.99 0.39 -6.39
C SER A 96 9.85 -1.00 -7.02
N SER A 97 8.74 -1.26 -7.72
CA SER A 97 8.51 -2.53 -8.43
C SER A 97 9.50 -2.73 -9.57
N PHE A 98 9.82 -1.67 -10.32
CA PHE A 98 10.86 -1.75 -11.36
C PHE A 98 12.26 -1.95 -10.80
N THR A 99 12.61 -1.27 -9.70
CA THR A 99 13.90 -1.48 -9.04
C THR A 99 14.05 -2.93 -8.56
N ALA A 100 13.02 -3.49 -7.94
CA ALA A 100 13.00 -4.89 -7.53
C ALA A 100 13.15 -5.85 -8.72
N ALA A 101 12.47 -5.57 -9.85
CA ALA A 101 12.64 -6.35 -11.07
C ALA A 101 14.09 -6.26 -11.60
N GLY A 102 14.72 -5.08 -11.52
CA GLY A 102 16.14 -4.89 -11.86
C GLY A 102 17.07 -5.75 -11.00
N PHE A 103 16.87 -5.76 -9.68
CA PHE A 103 17.64 -6.62 -8.78
C PHE A 103 17.44 -8.11 -9.06
N CYS A 104 16.21 -8.54 -9.36
CA CYS A 104 15.95 -9.91 -9.81
C CYS A 104 16.75 -10.25 -11.07
N MET A 105 16.74 -9.38 -12.08
CA MET A 105 17.47 -9.63 -13.32
C MET A 105 18.98 -9.75 -13.09
N GLN A 106 19.57 -8.88 -12.27
CA GLN A 106 20.99 -8.97 -11.90
C GLN A 106 21.32 -10.24 -11.12
N TYR A 107 20.43 -10.70 -10.25
CA TYR A 107 20.64 -11.94 -9.50
C TYR A 107 20.63 -13.18 -10.42
N TRP A 108 19.74 -13.22 -11.41
CA TRP A 108 19.58 -14.38 -12.31
C TRP A 108 20.55 -14.36 -13.49
N PHE A 109 20.91 -13.16 -13.98
CA PHE A 109 21.80 -12.94 -15.11
C PHE A 109 22.97 -12.03 -14.72
N PRO A 110 23.86 -12.47 -13.81
CA PRO A 110 24.93 -11.62 -13.28
C PRO A 110 26.01 -11.26 -14.32
N GLN A 111 26.03 -11.94 -15.47
CA GLN A 111 27.02 -11.71 -16.53
C GLN A 111 26.51 -10.87 -17.71
N VAL A 112 25.25 -10.42 -17.68
CA VAL A 112 24.62 -9.57 -18.72
C VAL A 112 24.35 -8.19 -18.13
#